data_AF-A0A200QFL2-F1
#
_entry.id   AF-A0A200QFL2-F1
#
_cell.length_a   1.000
_cell.length_b   1.000
_cell.length_c   1.000
_cell.angle_alpha   90.00
_cell.angle_beta   90.00
_cell.angle_gamma   90.00
#
_symmetry.space_group_name_H-M   'P 1'
#
loop_
_entity.id
_entity.type
_entity.pdbx_description
1 polymer ?
#
loop_
_entity_poly.entity_id
_entity_poly.type
_entity_poly.pdbx_seq_one_letter_code
_entity_poly.pdbx_strand_id
1 'polypeptide(L)'
;MSLTYSVNLWDLQHYMVIIKPNSPPQSQVYVFDFQPQDPENIYVALAALSGRGVPGVVLMRELAKLPKSKCWFVGFSGVDGISRANRFNELWETDLKVGRHDCRDYTNGLIECLTGEKHVLERLRGSLDS
;
A
#
# COMPACT_ATOMS: atom_id res chain seq x y z
N MET A 1 34.02 -4.73 -16.32
CA MET A 1 33.39 -4.31 -15.05
C MET A 1 31.98 -4.86 -15.03
N SER A 2 31.64 -5.74 -14.10
CA SER A 2 30.27 -6.23 -13.92
C SER A 2 29.53 -5.25 -13.01
N LEU A 3 28.47 -4.62 -13.51
CA LEU A 3 27.56 -3.83 -12.67
C LEU A 3 26.72 -4.82 -11.86
N THR A 4 27.16 -5.15 -10.65
CA THR A 4 26.28 -5.77 -9.66
C THR A 4 25.32 -4.69 -9.18
N TYR A 5 24.21 -4.51 -9.91
CA TYR A 5 23.04 -3.82 -9.38
C TYR A 5 22.53 -4.68 -8.21
N SER A 6 22.91 -4.32 -6.99
CA SER A 6 22.22 -4.82 -5.80
C SER A 6 20.82 -4.22 -5.82
N VAL A 7 19.87 -4.96 -6.39
CA VAL A 7 18.46 -4.60 -6.32
C VAL A 7 18.07 -4.70 -4.85
N ASN A 8 17.91 -3.56 -4.18
CA ASN A 8 17.44 -3.54 -2.81
C ASN A 8 15.99 -4.03 -2.80
N LEU A 9 15.79 -5.29 -2.37
CA LEU A 9 14.48 -5.93 -2.33
C LEU A 9 13.47 -5.15 -1.47
N TRP A 10 13.95 -4.32 -0.52
CA TRP A 10 13.09 -3.41 0.23
C TRP A 10 12.38 -2.41 -0.69
N ASP A 11 13.10 -1.88 -1.68
CA ASP A 11 12.57 -0.86 -2.58
C ASP A 11 11.60 -1.45 -3.62
N LEU A 12 11.41 -2.77 -3.61
CA LEU A 12 10.45 -3.53 -4.41
C LEU A 12 9.33 -4.19 -3.57
N GLN A 13 9.27 -3.93 -2.26
CA GLN A 13 8.18 -4.45 -1.44
C GLN A 13 6.87 -3.76 -1.79
N HIS A 14 5.82 -4.56 -1.89
CA HIS A 14 4.45 -4.08 -2.10
C HIS A 14 3.76 -3.90 -0.75
N TYR A 15 3.22 -2.71 -0.50
CA TYR A 15 2.53 -2.38 0.75
C TYR A 15 1.04 -2.20 0.52
N MET A 16 0.27 -2.56 1.53
CA MET A 16 -1.19 -2.49 1.55
C MET A 16 -1.64 -2.04 2.94
N VAL A 17 -2.82 -1.43 3.03
CA VAL A 17 -3.41 -1.02 4.31
C VAL A 17 -4.53 -1.97 4.68
N ILE A 18 -4.55 -2.43 5.94
CA ILE A 18 -5.62 -3.29 6.45
C ILE A 18 -6.39 -2.54 7.53
N ILE A 19 -7.70 -2.38 7.32
CA ILE A 19 -8.62 -1.78 8.30
C ILE A 19 -9.44 -2.88 8.93
N LYS A 20 -9.32 -3.00 10.25
CA LYS A 20 -10.15 -3.86 11.08
C LYS A 20 -11.22 -3.01 11.77
N PRO A 21 -12.51 -3.18 11.47
CA PRO A 21 -13.59 -2.47 12.16
C PRO A 21 -13.70 -2.94 13.62
N ASN A 22 -14.16 -2.04 14.50
CA ASN A 22 -14.35 -2.32 15.93
C ASN A 22 -15.75 -2.86 16.27
N SER A 23 -16.57 -3.19 15.27
CA SER A 23 -17.99 -3.54 15.44
C SER A 23 -18.21 -5.06 15.50
N PRO A 24 -18.74 -5.63 16.60
CA PRO A 24 -19.28 -6.99 16.58
C PRO A 24 -20.49 -7.08 15.63
N PRO A 25 -20.72 -8.18 14.90
CA PRO A 25 -19.96 -9.44 14.86
C PRO A 25 -18.91 -9.49 13.73
N GLN A 26 -18.57 -8.35 13.12
CA GLN A 26 -17.78 -8.29 11.89
C GLN A 26 -16.36 -8.82 12.13
N SER A 27 -16.17 -10.08 11.76
CA SER A 27 -14.86 -10.76 11.82
C SER A 27 -13.98 -10.42 10.62
N GLN A 28 -14.55 -9.74 9.62
CA GLN A 28 -13.87 -9.41 8.38
C GLN A 28 -13.00 -8.16 8.54
N VAL A 29 -11.92 -8.14 7.78
CA VAL A 29 -11.02 -6.99 7.66
C VAL A 29 -10.97 -6.57 6.20
N TYR A 30 -10.73 -5.29 5.98
CA TYR A 30 -10.73 -4.70 4.65
C TYR A 30 -9.30 -4.36 4.26
N VAL A 31 -8.87 -4.82 3.09
CA VAL A 31 -7.55 -4.52 2.53
C VAL A 31 -7.70 -3.52 1.41
N PHE A 32 -6.91 -2.46 1.50
CA PHE A 32 -6.79 -1.38 0.56
C PHE A 32 -5.43 -1.46 -0.11
N ASP A 33 -5.43 -1.38 -1.44
CA ASP A 33 -4.31 -1.76 -2.28
C ASP A 33 -4.24 -0.84 -3.51
N PHE A 34 -3.02 -0.47 -3.94
CA PHE A 34 -2.78 0.29 -5.16
C PHE A 34 -1.70 -0.39 -5.96
N GLN A 35 -2.05 -0.86 -7.17
CA GLN A 35 -1.18 -1.68 -8.00
C GLN A 35 -1.40 -1.37 -9.49
N PRO A 36 -0.53 -1.85 -10.41
CA PRO A 36 -0.80 -1.77 -11.84
C PRO A 36 -2.14 -2.43 -12.18
N GLN A 37 -2.86 -1.90 -13.16
CA GLN A 37 -4.16 -2.46 -13.58
C GLN A 37 -4.03 -3.90 -14.08
N ASP A 38 -2.91 -4.23 -14.71
CA ASP A 38 -2.59 -5.57 -15.23
C ASP A 38 -1.19 -5.98 -14.75
N PRO A 39 -1.05 -6.41 -13.48
CA PRO A 39 0.26 -6.66 -12.86
C PRO A 39 0.95 -7.92 -13.40
N GLU A 40 0.22 -8.83 -14.05
CA GLU A 40 0.75 -10.06 -14.64
C GLU A 40 1.33 -9.84 -16.04
N ASN A 41 1.03 -8.68 -16.65
CA ASN A 41 1.49 -8.35 -17.99
C ASN A 41 2.94 -7.87 -18.00
N ILE A 42 3.80 -8.64 -18.67
CA ILE A 42 5.24 -8.38 -18.74
C ILE A 42 5.57 -7.00 -19.36
N TYR A 43 4.76 -6.51 -20.30
CA TYR A 43 4.99 -5.20 -20.91
C TYR A 43 4.68 -4.07 -19.92
N VAL A 44 3.67 -4.24 -19.07
CA VAL A 44 3.36 -3.31 -17.97
C VAL A 44 4.49 -3.31 -16.95
N ALA A 45 4.98 -4.50 -16.56
CA ALA A 45 6.11 -4.63 -15.64
C ALA A 45 7.39 -3.96 -16.19
N LEU A 46 7.74 -4.21 -17.46
CA LEU A 46 8.91 -3.59 -18.10
C LEU A 46 8.76 -2.07 -18.19
N ALA A 47 7.58 -1.56 -18.57
CA ALA A 47 7.30 -0.13 -18.61
C ALA A 47 7.46 0.52 -17.21
N ALA A 48 6.85 -0.08 -16.19
CA ALA A 48 6.93 0.40 -14.81
C ALA A 48 8.38 0.42 -14.29
N LEU A 49 9.13 -0.67 -14.50
CA LEU A 49 10.54 -0.78 -14.09
C LEU A 49 11.47 0.16 -14.87
N SER A 50 11.10 0.53 -16.11
CA SER A 50 11.80 1.56 -16.88
C SER A 50 11.51 3.00 -16.41
N GLY A 51 10.70 3.16 -15.35
CA GLY A 51 10.32 4.45 -14.79
C GLY A 51 9.21 5.18 -15.56
N ARG A 52 8.55 4.50 -16.51
CA ARG A 52 7.37 5.04 -17.21
C ARG A 52 6.14 4.93 -16.31
N GLY A 53 5.22 5.88 -16.48
CA GLY A 53 3.87 5.77 -15.90
C GLY A 53 3.10 4.63 -16.56
N VAL A 54 2.33 3.90 -15.77
CA VAL A 54 1.44 2.83 -16.23
C VAL A 54 0.06 2.99 -15.58
N PRO A 55 -1.02 2.52 -16.23
CA PRO A 55 -2.33 2.52 -15.61
C PRO A 55 -2.31 1.73 -14.30
N GLY A 56 -2.69 2.41 -13.21
CA GLY A 56 -2.87 1.83 -11.89
C GLY A 56 -4.35 1.62 -11.55
N VAL A 57 -4.58 0.90 -10.46
CA VAL A 57 -5.91 0.65 -9.92
C VAL A 57 -5.86 0.62 -8.39
N VAL A 58 -6.80 1.31 -7.75
CA VAL A 58 -7.06 1.19 -6.31
C VAL A 58 -8.09 0.08 -6.10
N LEU A 59 -7.77 -0.88 -5.25
CA LEU A 59 -8.62 -2.03 -4.95
C LEU A 59 -8.96 -2.05 -3.46
N MET A 60 -10.18 -2.50 -3.18
CA MET A 60 -10.62 -2.86 -1.84
C MET A 60 -11.12 -4.30 -1.86
N ARG A 61 -10.66 -5.11 -0.90
CA ARG A 61 -11.06 -6.51 -0.76
C ARG A 61 -11.31 -6.89 0.69
N GLU A 62 -12.25 -7.80 0.89
CA GLU A 62 -12.54 -8.35 2.21
C GLU A 62 -11.67 -9.58 2.48
N LEU A 63 -11.15 -9.68 3.71
CA LEU A 63 -10.50 -10.88 4.23
C LEU A 63 -11.21 -11.36 5.49
N ALA A 64 -11.33 -12.67 5.64
CA ALA A 64 -11.97 -13.26 6.81
C ALA A 64 -11.16 -13.05 8.11
N LYS A 65 -9.84 -12.87 8.03
CA LYS A 65 -8.93 -12.73 9.17
C LYS A 65 -7.71 -11.89 8.79
N LEU A 66 -7.06 -11.29 9.79
CA LEU A 66 -5.77 -10.62 9.63
C LEU A 66 -4.66 -11.61 9.23
N PRO A 67 -3.73 -11.21 8.35
CA PRO A 67 -2.49 -11.95 8.12
C PRO A 67 -1.71 -12.15 9.42
N LYS A 68 -1.05 -13.31 9.54
CA LYS A 68 -0.28 -13.69 10.75
C LYS A 68 1.17 -13.18 10.75
N SER A 69 1.66 -12.71 9.61
CA SER A 69 3.04 -12.28 9.40
C SER A 69 3.09 -11.09 8.46
N LYS A 70 4.21 -10.36 8.46
CA LYS A 70 4.44 -9.15 7.65
C LYS A 70 3.29 -8.13 7.76
N CYS A 71 2.78 -7.96 8.97
CA CYS A 71 1.67 -7.08 9.29
C CYS A 71 2.04 -6.29 10.55
N TRP A 72 1.90 -4.97 10.49
CA TRP A 72 2.27 -4.06 11.57
C TRP A 72 1.05 -3.24 11.97
N PHE A 73 0.85 -3.07 13.27
CA PHE A 73 -0.16 -2.14 13.78
C PHE A 73 0.38 -0.72 13.73
N VAL A 74 -0.34 0.19 13.07
CA VAL A 74 0.11 1.57 12.82
C VAL A 74 -0.71 2.62 13.55
N GLY A 75 -1.92 2.29 14.04
CA GLY A 75 -2.75 3.23 14.79
C GLY A 75 -4.25 2.96 14.67
N PHE A 76 -5.04 3.87 15.26
CA PHE A 76 -6.49 3.87 15.18
C PHE A 76 -6.98 5.02 14.31
N SER A 77 -8.07 4.77 13.57
CA SER A 77 -8.82 5.85 12.93
C SER A 77 -9.72 6.53 13.96
N GLY A 78 -9.69 7.87 14.01
CA GLY A 78 -10.58 8.66 14.88
C GLY A 78 -12.04 8.73 14.42
N VAL A 79 -12.33 8.20 13.22
CA VAL A 79 -13.67 8.13 12.60
C VAL A 79 -13.87 6.76 11.95
N ASP A 80 -15.01 6.53 11.29
CA ASP A 80 -15.20 5.33 10.48
C ASP A 80 -14.11 5.21 9.40
N GLY A 81 -13.17 4.30 9.63
CA GLY A 81 -11.99 4.13 8.80
C GLY A 81 -12.32 3.62 7.39
N ILE A 82 -13.37 2.80 7.25
CA ILE A 82 -13.74 2.24 5.96
C ILE A 82 -14.31 3.33 5.05
N SER A 83 -15.30 4.09 5.53
CA SER A 83 -15.87 5.22 4.76
C SER A 83 -14.81 6.26 4.40
N ARG A 84 -13.89 6.55 5.33
CA ARG A 84 -12.79 7.49 5.08
C ARG A 84 -11.81 6.99 4.03
N ALA A 85 -11.47 5.70 4.05
CA ALA A 85 -10.60 5.07 3.06
C ALA A 85 -11.26 5.01 1.67
N ASN A 86 -12.56 4.73 1.59
CA ASN A 86 -13.30 4.77 0.32
C ASN A 86 -13.28 6.17 -0.30
N ARG A 87 -13.54 7.21 0.50
CA ARG A 87 -13.45 8.61 0.02
C ARG A 87 -12.04 9.00 -0.40
N PHE A 88 -11.02 8.49 0.29
CA PHE A 88 -9.63 8.67 -0.13
C PHE A 88 -9.36 8.04 -1.51
N ASN A 89 -9.86 6.81 -1.72
CA ASN A 89 -9.71 6.10 -3.00
C ASN A 89 -10.37 6.83 -4.18
N GLU A 90 -11.54 7.46 -3.96
CA GLU A 90 -12.24 8.24 -5.00
C GLU A 90 -11.41 9.42 -5.54
N LEU A 91 -10.49 9.94 -4.72
CA LEU A 91 -9.67 11.11 -5.05
C LEU A 91 -8.24 10.73 -5.47
N TRP A 92 -7.87 9.44 -5.38
CA TRP A 92 -6.51 9.00 -5.66
C TRP A 92 -6.24 8.97 -7.17
N GLU A 93 -5.19 9.66 -7.60
CA GLU A 93 -4.73 9.62 -9.00
C GLU A 93 -4.21 8.22 -9.34
N THR A 94 -4.60 7.67 -10.49
CA THR A 94 -4.29 6.29 -10.85
C THR A 94 -3.18 6.14 -11.89
N ASP A 95 -2.49 7.22 -12.29
CA ASP A 95 -1.25 7.10 -13.07
C ASP A 95 -0.13 6.59 -12.18
N LEU A 96 0.10 5.27 -12.18
CA LEU A 96 1.06 4.64 -11.30
C LEU A 96 2.48 4.86 -11.82
N LYS A 97 3.37 5.30 -10.93
CA LYS A 97 4.78 5.49 -11.23
C LYS A 97 5.67 4.97 -10.11
N VAL A 98 6.40 3.90 -10.39
CA VAL A 98 7.31 3.27 -9.41
C VAL A 98 8.33 4.28 -8.89
N GLY A 99 8.40 4.40 -7.57
CA GLY A 99 9.28 5.28 -6.81
C GLY A 99 8.83 6.74 -6.74
N ARG A 100 7.64 7.09 -7.23
CA ARG A 100 7.10 8.47 -7.19
C ARG A 100 5.61 8.57 -6.84
N HIS A 101 4.81 7.63 -7.32
CA HIS A 101 3.38 7.52 -7.07
C HIS A 101 2.98 6.05 -7.19
N ASP A 102 3.34 5.26 -6.18
CA ASP A 102 3.10 3.82 -6.15
C ASP A 102 2.44 3.35 -4.84
N CYS A 103 2.42 2.04 -4.62
CA CYS A 103 1.81 1.43 -3.43
C CYS A 103 2.33 2.02 -2.10
N ARG A 104 3.58 2.52 -2.05
CA ARG A 104 4.18 3.13 -0.87
C ARG A 104 3.59 4.49 -0.58
N ASP A 105 3.49 5.33 -1.61
CA ASP A 105 2.87 6.65 -1.53
C ASP A 105 1.39 6.53 -1.15
N TYR A 106 0.68 5.60 -1.79
CA TYR A 106 -0.70 5.26 -1.45
C TYR A 106 -0.84 4.81 0.01
N THR A 107 0.01 3.89 0.46
CA THR A 107 -0.02 3.37 1.84
C THR A 107 0.25 4.47 2.85
N ASN A 108 1.29 5.28 2.66
CA ASN A 108 1.61 6.39 3.55
C ASN A 108 0.48 7.44 3.54
N GLY A 109 -0.04 7.82 2.37
CA GLY A 109 -1.13 8.79 2.24
C GLY A 109 -2.43 8.33 2.88
N LEU A 110 -2.78 7.05 2.74
CA LEU A 110 -3.97 6.49 3.37
C LEU A 110 -3.80 6.40 4.89
N ILE A 111 -2.64 5.97 5.39
CA ILE A 111 -2.37 5.94 6.84
C ILE A 111 -2.39 7.34 7.43
N GLU A 112 -1.79 8.33 6.77
CA GLU A 112 -1.85 9.73 7.18
C GLU A 112 -3.30 10.22 7.20
N CYS A 113 -4.08 9.91 6.16
CA CYS A 113 -5.49 10.25 6.11
C CYS A 113 -6.26 9.66 7.29
N LEU A 114 -6.01 8.41 7.67
CA LEU A 114 -6.75 7.71 8.72
C LEU A 114 -6.32 8.10 10.14
N THR A 115 -5.02 8.27 10.36
CA THR A 115 -4.40 8.35 11.70
C THR A 115 -3.73 9.67 11.99
N GLY A 116 -3.39 10.47 10.96
CA GLY A 116 -2.55 11.66 11.07
C GLY A 116 -1.04 11.38 11.10
N GLU A 117 -0.63 10.11 11.14
CA GLU A 117 0.79 9.71 11.16
C GLU A 117 1.42 9.80 9.77
N LYS A 118 2.62 10.39 9.70
CA LYS A 118 3.39 10.58 8.46
C LYS A 118 4.58 9.64 8.39
N HIS A 119 5.05 9.34 7.18
CA HIS A 119 6.28 8.59 6.91
C HIS A 119 6.34 7.24 7.65
N VAL A 120 5.22 6.52 7.67
CA VAL A 120 5.07 5.31 8.48
C VAL A 120 5.92 4.17 7.93
N LEU A 121 6.02 4.03 6.61
CA LEU A 121 6.85 2.99 6.00
C LEU A 121 8.34 3.18 6.29
N GLU A 122 8.82 4.42 6.31
CA GLU A 122 10.20 4.77 6.66
C GLU A 122 10.50 4.43 8.12
N ARG A 123 9.57 4.70 9.03
CA ARG A 123 9.66 4.29 10.44
C ARG A 123 9.66 2.77 10.60
N LEU A 124 8.80 2.06 9.87
CA LEU A 124 8.74 0.60 9.91
C LEU A 124 10.01 -0.04 9.37
N ARG A 125 10.65 0.54 8.36
CA ARG A 125 11.96 0.10 7.84
C ARG A 125 13.01 0.07 8.94
N GLY A 126 13.17 1.17 9.69
CA GLY A 126 14.17 1.26 10.75
C GLY A 126 13.95 0.26 11.90
N SER A 127 12.70 -0.17 12.13
CA SER A 127 12.36 -1.14 13.17
C SER A 127 12.74 -2.60 12.84
N LEU A 128 12.98 -2.92 11.56
CA LEU A 128 13.41 -4.26 11.13
C LEU A 128 14.93 -4.45 11.16
N ASP A 129 15.67 -3.34 11.21
CA ASP A 129 17.14 -3.32 11.27
C ASP A 129 17.68 -3.22 12.72
N SER A 130 16.79 -3.29 13.72
CA SER A 130 17.08 -3.23 15.17
C SER A 130 16.88 -4.59 15.84
#